data_AF-A0A351KWH6-F1
#
_entry.id   AF-A0A351KWH6-F1
#
_cell.length_a   1.000
_cell.length_b   1.000
_cell.length_c   1.000
_cell.angle_alpha   90.00
_cell.angle_beta   90.00
_cell.angle_gamma   90.00
#
_symmetry.space_group_name_H-M   'P 1'
#
loop_
_entity.id
_entity.type
_entity.pdbx_description
1 polymer ?
#
loop_
_entity_poly.entity_id
_entity_poly.type
_entity_poly.pdbx_seq_one_letter_code
_entity_poly.pdbx_strand_id
1 'polypeptide(L)'
;YFSPSKSLAHDSLLVGFGPSVHLPTATQPNLGFQQWGAGLSGAVIWQPGTIYALRGWTLGFSMNQTFGFSPSHGAPSRSLLFLLPSATYTTESEITFGVDLEPYLNWTDGTWTAPLNLWTSHLVEPFGQPTVITLDGRYYFERTPYDPKWGVQVNFNFLFPR
;
A
#
# COMPACT_ATOMS: atom_id res chain seq x y z
N TYR A 1 -12.39 0.19 -3.72
CA TYR A 1 -13.05 0.24 -5.05
C TYR A 1 -12.70 -0.97 -5.90
N PHE A 2 -12.61 -2.18 -5.33
CA PHE A 2 -12.50 -3.38 -6.17
C PHE A 2 -13.89 -3.70 -6.73
N SER A 3 -14.00 -3.76 -8.06
CA SER A 3 -15.18 -4.32 -8.70
C SER A 3 -15.20 -5.83 -8.41
N PRO A 4 -16.33 -6.44 -8.03
CA PRO A 4 -16.39 -7.88 -7.83
C PRO A 4 -16.29 -8.57 -9.20
N SER A 5 -15.07 -8.92 -9.62
CA SER A 5 -14.90 -9.85 -10.73
C SER A 5 -15.17 -11.26 -10.22
N LYS A 6 -16.11 -11.92 -10.89
CA LYS A 6 -16.31 -13.36 -10.77
C LYS A 6 -15.00 -14.06 -11.13
N SER A 7 -14.64 -15.04 -10.30
CA SER A 7 -13.68 -16.13 -10.53
C SER A 7 -12.31 -15.96 -9.88
N LEU A 8 -12.17 -16.57 -8.69
CA LEU A 8 -10.90 -17.09 -8.16
C LEU A 8 -10.47 -18.34 -8.96
N ALA A 9 -10.36 -18.23 -10.28
CA ALA A 9 -9.86 -19.29 -11.17
C ALA A 9 -8.72 -18.76 -12.05
N HIS A 10 -7.83 -19.67 -12.47
CA HIS A 10 -6.62 -19.49 -13.28
C HIS A 10 -6.49 -18.14 -14.03
N ASP A 11 -5.36 -17.46 -13.82
CA ASP A 11 -5.04 -16.14 -14.39
C ASP A 11 -6.03 -15.03 -13.99
N SER A 12 -6.10 -14.73 -12.68
CA SER A 12 -7.01 -13.68 -12.19
C SER A 12 -6.39 -12.29 -12.38
N LEU A 13 -7.14 -11.40 -13.03
CA LEU A 13 -6.84 -9.98 -13.12
C LEU A 13 -7.93 -9.20 -12.40
N LEU A 14 -7.56 -8.51 -11.32
CA LEU A 14 -8.42 -7.62 -10.55
C LEU A 14 -8.06 -6.19 -10.89
N VAL A 15 -9.06 -5.40 -11.28
CA VAL A 15 -8.88 -3.97 -11.57
C VAL A 15 -9.90 -3.18 -10.76
N GLY A 16 -9.44 -2.09 -10.16
CA GLY A 16 -10.27 -1.14 -9.43
C GLY A 16 -9.88 0.29 -9.79
N PHE A 17 -10.89 1.16 -9.90
CA PHE A 17 -10.70 2.59 -10.09
C PHE A 17 -11.81 3.33 -9.34
N GLY A 18 -11.48 4.47 -8.74
CA GLY A 18 -12.45 5.27 -8.02
C GLY A 18 -11.93 6.64 -7.60
N PRO A 19 -12.84 7.52 -7.15
CA PRO A 19 -12.45 8.79 -6.58
C PRO A 19 -11.70 8.58 -5.26
N SER A 20 -10.87 9.56 -4.91
CA SER A 20 -10.26 9.68 -3.60
C SER A 20 -10.54 11.05 -3.01
N VAL A 21 -10.68 11.10 -1.68
CA VAL A 21 -10.96 12.32 -0.94
C VAL A 21 -10.02 12.34 0.25
N HIS A 22 -9.40 13.49 0.49
CA HIS A 22 -8.55 13.73 1.64
C HIS A 22 -9.21 14.73 2.58
N LEU A 23 -9.28 14.36 3.86
CA LEU A 23 -9.88 15.17 4.91
C LEU A 23 -8.79 15.81 5.77
N PRO A 24 -8.84 17.13 6.03
CA PRO A 24 -7.84 17.82 6.83
C PRO A 24 -8.04 17.59 8.34
N THR A 25 -7.79 16.37 8.81
CA THR A 25 -7.94 16.00 10.23
C THR A 25 -6.66 16.16 11.04
N ALA A 26 -5.52 16.48 10.40
CA ALA A 26 -4.24 16.65 11.06
C ALA A 26 -4.26 17.86 12.01
N THR A 27 -3.92 17.65 13.28
CA THR A 27 -3.89 18.71 14.31
C THR A 27 -2.67 19.63 14.17
N GLN A 28 -1.58 19.13 13.58
CA GLN A 28 -0.35 19.90 13.34
C GLN A 28 0.05 19.85 11.86
N PRO A 29 0.59 20.95 11.30
CA PRO A 29 1.04 20.99 9.91
C PRO A 29 2.12 19.95 9.56
N ASN A 30 2.90 19.54 10.55
CA ASN A 30 4.00 18.57 10.40
C ASN A 30 3.52 17.11 10.42
N LEU A 31 2.30 16.86 10.95
CA LEU A 31 1.75 15.51 11.12
C LEU A 31 0.82 15.12 9.97
N GLY A 32 0.46 16.06 9.09
CA GLY A 32 -0.34 15.72 7.93
C GLY A 32 -0.81 16.92 7.13
N PHE A 33 -1.38 16.59 5.97
CA PHE A 33 -1.85 17.55 5.00
C PHE A 33 -3.14 18.24 5.49
N GLN A 34 -3.04 19.49 5.95
CA GLN A 34 -4.15 20.29 6.48
C GLN A 34 -4.93 21.04 5.38
N GLN A 35 -5.26 20.38 4.29
CA GLN A 35 -6.12 20.94 3.24
C GLN A 35 -7.17 19.90 2.84
N TRP A 36 -8.27 20.34 2.24
CA TRP A 36 -9.14 19.39 1.56
C TRP A 36 -8.42 18.89 0.32
N GLY A 37 -8.72 17.66 -0.08
CA GLY A 37 -8.21 17.12 -1.33
C GLY A 37 -9.22 16.24 -2.01
N ALA A 38 -9.17 16.21 -3.33
CA ALA A 38 -9.92 15.30 -4.15
C ALA A 38 -9.05 14.81 -5.30
N GLY A 39 -9.31 13.61 -5.77
CA GLY A 39 -8.63 13.09 -6.93
C GLY A 39 -9.05 11.68 -7.26
N LEU A 40 -8.13 10.91 -7.79
CA LEU A 40 -8.41 9.61 -8.39
C LEU A 40 -7.48 8.55 -7.81
N SER A 41 -7.98 7.34 -7.79
CA SER A 41 -7.26 6.18 -7.28
C SER A 41 -7.51 4.98 -8.19
N GLY A 42 -6.50 4.16 -8.32
CA GLY A 42 -6.54 2.97 -9.17
C GLY A 42 -5.72 1.84 -8.55
N ALA A 43 -6.11 0.62 -8.86
CA ALA A 43 -5.35 -0.56 -8.51
C ALA A 43 -5.54 -1.64 -9.57
N VAL A 44 -4.46 -2.36 -9.85
CA VAL A 44 -4.47 -3.61 -10.61
C VAL A 44 -3.71 -4.67 -9.83
N ILE A 45 -4.27 -5.86 -9.77
CA ILE A 45 -3.63 -7.04 -9.18
C ILE A 45 -3.76 -8.15 -10.20
N TRP A 46 -2.65 -8.79 -10.50
CA TRP A 46 -2.58 -9.93 -11.40
C TRP A 46 -1.98 -11.12 -10.67
N GLN A 47 -2.70 -12.24 -10.71
CA GLN A 47 -2.25 -13.51 -10.13
C GLN A 47 -2.20 -14.52 -11.28
N PRO A 48 -1.04 -14.69 -11.95
CA PRO A 48 -0.89 -15.66 -13.01
C PRO A 48 -1.28 -17.05 -12.52
N GLY A 49 -1.99 -17.79 -13.38
CA GLY A 49 -2.57 -19.10 -13.12
C GLY A 49 -1.54 -20.06 -12.56
N THR A 50 -1.57 -20.20 -11.25
CA THR A 50 -0.91 -21.29 -10.54
C THR A 50 -2.00 -22.28 -10.15
N ILE A 51 -1.70 -23.57 -10.23
CA ILE A 51 -2.65 -24.71 -10.06
C ILE A 51 -3.44 -24.67 -8.73
N TYR A 52 -3.04 -23.81 -7.79
CA TYR A 52 -3.76 -23.52 -6.55
C TYR A 52 -3.82 -22.00 -6.33
N ALA A 53 -5.01 -21.45 -6.11
CA ALA A 53 -5.33 -20.01 -6.03
C ALA A 53 -4.59 -19.19 -4.94
N LEU A 54 -3.66 -19.80 -4.20
CA LEU A 54 -2.90 -19.20 -3.11
C LEU A 54 -1.39 -19.47 -3.20
N ARG A 55 -0.91 -20.08 -4.29
CA ARG A 55 0.50 -20.42 -4.47
C ARG A 55 1.04 -19.67 -5.68
N GLY A 56 2.27 -19.21 -5.62
CA GLY A 56 2.91 -18.52 -6.74
C GLY A 56 2.87 -17.00 -6.64
N TRP A 57 3.04 -16.35 -7.79
CA TRP A 57 3.23 -14.90 -7.87
C TRP A 57 1.91 -14.14 -7.77
N THR A 58 1.92 -13.03 -7.06
CA THR A 58 0.91 -11.98 -7.15
C THR A 58 1.62 -10.67 -7.43
N LEU A 59 1.27 -10.02 -8.53
CA LEU A 59 1.83 -8.74 -8.94
C LEU A 59 0.77 -7.66 -8.76
N GLY A 60 1.11 -6.59 -8.07
CA GLY A 60 0.20 -5.50 -7.75
C GLY A 60 0.76 -4.17 -8.19
N PHE A 61 -0.14 -3.26 -8.57
CA PHE A 61 0.18 -1.86 -8.73
C PHE A 61 -1.02 -1.04 -8.28
N SER A 62 -0.81 -0.11 -7.36
CA SER A 62 -1.80 0.89 -7.00
C SER A 62 -1.26 2.30 -7.18
N MET A 63 -2.17 3.23 -7.44
CA MET A 63 -1.86 4.65 -7.48
C MET A 63 -2.96 5.46 -6.83
N ASN A 64 -2.58 6.58 -6.23
CA ASN A 64 -3.49 7.59 -5.74
C ASN A 64 -2.93 8.98 -6.10
N GLN A 65 -3.71 9.75 -6.86
CA GLN A 65 -3.43 11.16 -7.13
C GLN A 65 -4.46 11.99 -6.38
N THR A 66 -3.99 12.92 -5.54
CA THR A 66 -4.82 13.84 -4.79
C THR A 66 -4.43 15.29 -5.10
N PHE A 67 -5.39 16.10 -5.50
CA PHE A 67 -5.23 17.54 -5.68
C PHE A 67 -5.80 18.27 -4.48
N GLY A 68 -4.97 19.04 -3.81
CA GLY A 68 -5.35 19.87 -2.68
C GLY A 68 -6.15 21.09 -3.10
N PHE A 69 -7.12 21.47 -2.29
CA PHE A 69 -7.75 22.78 -2.34
C PHE A 69 -8.00 23.25 -0.91
N SER A 70 -7.63 24.49 -0.63
CA SER A 70 -7.85 25.09 0.68
C SER A 70 -8.63 26.39 0.53
N PRO A 71 -9.62 26.66 1.40
CA PRO A 71 -10.27 27.97 1.46
C PRO A 71 -9.40 29.07 2.10
N SER A 72 -8.27 28.73 2.72
CA SER A 72 -7.51 29.67 3.57
C SER A 72 -6.27 30.26 2.90
N HIS A 73 -6.15 31.59 2.94
CA HIS A 73 -5.18 32.46 2.26
C HIS A 73 -3.69 32.33 2.70
N GLY A 74 -3.19 31.15 3.06
CA GLY A 74 -1.86 31.02 3.67
C GLY A 74 -0.86 30.06 3.01
N ALA A 75 -1.31 28.92 2.49
CA ALA A 75 -0.41 27.89 1.98
C ALA A 75 -0.77 27.50 0.54
N PRO A 76 0.22 27.30 -0.36
CA PRO A 76 -0.04 26.84 -1.71
C PRO A 76 -0.77 25.49 -1.68
N SER A 77 -1.67 25.28 -2.64
CA SER A 77 -2.29 23.97 -2.86
C SER A 77 -1.20 22.93 -3.12
N ARG A 78 -1.29 21.77 -2.46
CA ARG A 78 -0.40 20.63 -2.72
C ARG A 78 -1.06 19.60 -3.60
N SER A 79 -0.34 19.13 -4.61
CA SER A 79 -0.76 18.00 -5.45
C SER A 79 0.16 16.84 -5.16
N LEU A 80 -0.42 15.69 -4.81
CA LEU A 80 0.30 14.54 -4.25
C LEU A 80 0.02 13.30 -5.11
N LEU A 81 1.08 12.60 -5.49
CA LEU A 81 1.01 11.30 -6.17
C LEU A 81 1.65 10.24 -5.27
N PHE A 82 0.89 9.18 -4.99
CA PHE A 82 1.38 7.98 -4.33
C PHE A 82 1.27 6.80 -5.29
N LEU A 83 2.34 6.01 -5.41
CA LEU A 83 2.32 4.76 -6.16
C LEU A 83 2.72 3.61 -5.23
N LEU A 84 2.21 2.41 -5.53
CA LEU A 84 2.47 1.19 -4.78
C LEU A 84 2.63 0.00 -5.73
N PRO A 85 3.70 -0.07 -6.53
CA PRO A 85 4.09 -1.31 -7.18
C PRO A 85 4.47 -2.35 -6.12
N SER A 86 4.00 -3.58 -6.28
CA SER A 86 4.24 -4.68 -5.36
C SER A 86 4.36 -6.01 -6.10
N ALA A 87 5.13 -6.92 -5.51
CA ALA A 87 5.22 -8.30 -5.94
C ALA A 87 5.31 -9.19 -4.71
N THR A 88 4.53 -10.26 -4.70
CA THR A 88 4.60 -11.28 -3.66
C THR A 88 4.69 -12.66 -4.27
N TYR A 89 5.29 -13.59 -3.53
CA TYR A 89 5.37 -14.99 -3.87
C TYR A 89 5.01 -15.83 -2.66
N THR A 90 3.96 -16.65 -2.78
CA THR A 90 3.53 -17.57 -1.72
C THR A 90 3.97 -18.98 -2.06
N THR A 91 4.72 -19.58 -1.14
CA THR A 91 5.23 -20.95 -1.23
C THR A 91 4.15 -21.98 -0.91
N GLU A 92 4.43 -23.26 -1.16
CA GLU A 92 3.52 -24.36 -0.79
C GLU A 92 3.32 -24.51 0.71
N SER A 93 4.29 -24.05 1.51
CA SER A 93 4.29 -24.07 2.97
C SER A 93 3.65 -22.81 3.57
N GLU A 94 2.82 -22.09 2.81
CA GLU A 94 2.07 -20.90 3.26
C GLU A 94 2.93 -19.73 3.75
N ILE A 95 4.24 -19.76 3.46
CA ILE A 95 5.13 -18.63 3.65
C ILE A 95 5.04 -17.74 2.42
N THR A 96 4.77 -16.47 2.65
CA THR A 96 4.76 -15.43 1.62
C THR A 96 5.99 -14.55 1.76
N PHE A 97 6.63 -14.26 0.65
CA PHE A 97 7.65 -13.22 0.53
C PHE A 97 7.07 -12.07 -0.26
N GLY A 98 7.38 -10.85 0.13
CA GLY A 98 6.86 -9.66 -0.52
C GLY A 98 7.90 -8.57 -0.65
N VAL A 99 7.73 -7.79 -1.72
CA VAL A 99 8.44 -6.55 -1.97
C VAL A 99 7.48 -5.52 -2.50
N ASP A 100 7.61 -4.29 -2.03
CA ASP A 100 6.87 -3.16 -2.56
C ASP A 100 7.69 -1.87 -2.45
N LEU A 101 7.37 -0.92 -3.31
CA LEU A 101 7.90 0.45 -3.24
C LEU A 101 6.75 1.39 -2.95
N GLU A 102 6.98 2.41 -2.13
CA GLU A 102 5.99 3.39 -1.70
C GLU A 102 6.33 4.83 -2.17
N PRO A 103 6.67 5.06 -3.46
CA PRO A 103 7.06 6.40 -3.86
C PRO A 103 5.93 7.39 -3.67
N TYR A 104 6.29 8.53 -3.09
CA TYR A 104 5.39 9.61 -2.75
C TYR A 104 5.97 10.92 -3.29
N LEU A 105 5.27 11.56 -4.22
CA LEU A 105 5.72 12.78 -4.90
C LEU A 105 4.77 13.94 -4.57
N ASN A 106 5.34 15.06 -4.17
CA ASN A 106 4.64 16.33 -4.06
C ASN A 106 4.99 17.22 -5.27
N TRP A 107 4.03 17.38 -6.17
CA TRP A 107 4.20 18.19 -7.38
C TRP A 107 4.44 19.67 -7.10
N THR A 108 4.05 20.17 -5.93
CA THR A 108 4.10 21.61 -5.62
C THR A 108 5.50 22.07 -5.26
N ASP A 109 6.29 21.26 -4.57
CA ASP A 109 7.67 21.57 -4.18
C ASP A 109 8.70 20.63 -4.82
N GLY A 110 8.26 19.64 -5.59
CA GLY A 110 9.12 18.66 -6.25
C GLY A 110 9.76 17.65 -5.30
N THR A 111 9.39 17.66 -4.01
CA THR A 111 9.91 16.70 -3.04
C THR A 111 9.30 15.33 -3.27
N TRP A 112 10.11 14.29 -3.06
CA TRP A 112 9.64 12.92 -3.13
C TRP A 112 10.38 12.02 -2.16
N THR A 113 9.76 10.90 -1.82
CA THR A 113 10.37 9.81 -1.06
C THR A 113 10.17 8.51 -1.81
N ALA A 114 11.04 7.54 -1.60
CA ALA A 114 10.89 6.19 -2.17
C ALA A 114 11.36 5.12 -1.17
N PRO A 115 10.49 4.72 -0.24
CA PRO A 115 10.69 3.57 0.60
C PRO A 115 10.58 2.28 -0.23
N LEU A 116 11.49 1.34 0.02
CA LEU A 116 11.40 -0.06 -0.36
C LEU A 116 11.10 -0.88 0.89
N ASN A 117 10.08 -1.72 0.80
CA ASN A 117 9.74 -2.69 1.83
C ASN A 117 10.08 -4.10 1.33
N LEU A 118 10.68 -4.89 2.21
CA LEU A 118 10.89 -6.31 2.04
C LEU A 118 10.31 -7.01 3.25
N TRP A 119 9.41 -7.95 3.02
CA TRP A 119 8.73 -8.63 4.11
C TRP A 119 8.51 -10.10 3.85
N THR A 120 8.26 -10.81 4.93
CA THR A 120 7.81 -12.19 4.90
C THR A 120 6.67 -12.37 5.88
N SER A 121 5.70 -13.22 5.51
CA SER A 121 4.61 -13.58 6.39
C SER A 121 4.34 -15.07 6.38
N HIS A 122 3.78 -15.57 7.48
CA HIS A 122 3.38 -16.95 7.63
C HIS A 122 2.06 -17.03 8.39
N LEU A 123 1.14 -17.85 7.88
CA LEU A 123 -0.07 -18.22 8.59
C LEU A 123 0.28 -19.29 9.62
N VAL A 124 -0.01 -19.02 10.88
CA VAL A 124 0.18 -19.98 11.98
C VAL A 124 -1.10 -20.10 12.79
N GLU A 125 -1.26 -21.21 13.51
CA GLU A 125 -2.44 -21.45 14.34
C GLU A 125 -2.05 -21.78 15.79
N PRO A 126 -1.46 -20.83 16.54
CA PRO A 126 -1.21 -21.03 17.95
C PRO A 126 -2.54 -21.16 18.70
N PHE A 127 -2.68 -22.23 19.49
CA PHE A 127 -3.85 -22.46 20.34
C PHE A 127 -5.21 -22.49 19.62
N GLY A 128 -5.23 -22.84 18.33
CA GLY A 128 -6.47 -22.87 17.53
C GLY A 128 -6.93 -21.50 17.03
N GLN A 129 -6.09 -20.47 17.11
CA GLN A 129 -6.37 -19.12 16.60
C GLN A 129 -5.52 -18.84 15.35
N PRO A 130 -6.09 -18.91 14.13
CA PRO A 130 -5.37 -18.58 12.92
C PRO A 130 -4.87 -17.14 12.97
N THR A 131 -3.58 -16.95 12.76
CA THR A 131 -2.86 -15.68 12.92
C THR A 131 -1.80 -15.57 11.83
N VAL A 132 -1.81 -14.46 11.09
CA VAL A 132 -0.73 -14.14 10.15
C VAL A 132 0.31 -13.30 10.87
N ILE A 133 1.53 -13.81 10.94
CA ILE A 133 2.69 -13.08 11.47
C ILE A 133 3.50 -12.54 10.30
N THR A 134 3.82 -11.26 10.31
CA THR A 134 4.63 -10.61 9.27
C THR A 134 5.84 -9.93 9.88
N LEU A 135 7.02 -10.15 9.32
CA LEU A 135 8.23 -9.38 9.57
C LEU A 135 8.53 -8.53 8.34
N ASP A 136 8.68 -7.22 8.53
CA ASP A 136 8.91 -6.23 7.49
C ASP A 136 10.16 -5.40 7.79
N GLY A 137 10.95 -5.17 6.75
CA GLY A 137 12.09 -4.26 6.75
C GLY A 137 11.91 -3.20 5.67
N ARG A 138 12.10 -1.94 6.06
CA ARG A 138 11.96 -0.77 5.19
C ARG A 138 13.30 -0.08 5.02
N TYR A 139 13.62 0.33 3.78
CA TYR A 139 14.78 1.16 3.47
C TYR A 139 14.37 2.33 2.57
N TYR A 140 14.80 3.55 2.87
CA TYR A 140 14.46 4.72 2.07
C TYR A 140 15.57 5.01 1.05
N PHE A 141 15.29 4.79 -0.24
CA PHE A 141 16.22 5.16 -1.32
C PHE A 141 16.29 6.67 -1.51
N GLU A 142 15.14 7.32 -1.51
CA GLU A 142 15.00 8.77 -1.44
C GLU A 142 14.18 9.12 -0.21
N ARG A 143 14.58 10.18 0.49
CA ARG A 143 13.98 10.57 1.77
C ARG A 143 14.12 12.08 1.98
N THR A 144 13.20 12.67 2.71
CA THR A 144 13.38 14.03 3.21
C THR A 144 14.43 14.05 4.34
N PRO A 145 15.01 15.21 4.69
CA PRO A 145 15.97 15.31 5.79
C PRO A 145 15.46 14.77 7.14
N TYR A 146 14.15 14.78 7.34
CA TYR A 146 13.48 14.37 8.58
C TYR A 146 13.10 12.89 8.61
N ASP A 147 13.15 12.20 7.46
CA ASP A 147 12.78 10.80 7.36
C ASP A 147 13.88 9.87 7.89
N PRO A 148 13.50 8.75 8.51
CA PRO A 148 14.45 7.71 8.90
C PRO A 148 15.13 7.11 7.66
N LYS A 149 16.32 6.52 7.85
CA LYS A 149 17.02 5.81 6.77
C LYS A 149 16.43 4.43 6.51
N TRP A 150 15.98 3.77 7.57
CA TRP A 150 15.42 2.41 7.55
C TRP A 150 14.46 2.21 8.73
N GLY A 151 13.66 1.17 8.68
CA GLY A 151 12.76 0.74 9.75
C GLY A 151 12.55 -0.77 9.73
N VAL A 152 12.05 -1.31 10.84
CA VAL A 152 11.63 -2.71 10.96
C VAL A 152 10.29 -2.73 11.67
N GLN A 153 9.40 -3.62 11.22
CA GLN A 153 8.08 -3.80 11.81
C GLN A 153 7.77 -5.29 11.94
N VAL A 154 7.07 -5.65 13.02
CA VAL A 154 6.46 -6.96 13.20
C VAL A 154 4.96 -6.77 13.38
N ASN A 155 4.16 -7.46 12.57
CA ASN A 155 2.70 -7.39 12.61
C ASN A 155 2.10 -8.76 12.98
N PHE A 156 1.02 -8.74 13.75
CA PHE A 156 0.22 -9.90 14.10
C PHE A 156 -1.23 -9.63 13.70
N ASN A 157 -1.73 -10.38 12.73
CA ASN A 157 -3.10 -10.25 12.22
C ASN A 157 -3.92 -11.49 12.62
N PHE A 158 -4.81 -11.34 13.60
CA PHE A 158 -5.69 -12.41 14.06
C PHE A 158 -6.89 -12.57 13.13
N LEU A 159 -7.15 -13.80 12.67
CA LEU A 159 -8.28 -14.12 11.80
C LEU A 159 -9.39 -14.75 12.63
N PHE A 160 -10.48 -14.01 12.83
CA PHE A 160 -11.64 -14.50 13.54
C PHE A 160 -12.65 -15.10 12.55
N PRO A 161 -13.01 -16.39 12.67
CA PRO A 161 -14.04 -16.98 11.83
C PRO A 161 -15.40 -16.27 12.05
N ARG A 162 -16.21 -16.26 11.00
CA ARG A 162 -17.60 -15.76 11.04
C ARG A 162 -18.57 -16.85 11.49
#